data_AF-A0A7V9C2S8-F1
#
_entry.id   AF-A0A7V9C2S8-F1
#
_cell.length_a   1.000
_cell.length_b   1.000
_cell.length_c   1.000
_cell.angle_alpha   90.00
_cell.angle_beta   90.00
_cell.angle_gamma   90.00
#
_symmetry.space_group_name_H-M   'P 1'
#
loop_
_entity.id
_entity.type
_entity.pdbx_description
1 polymer ?
#
loop_
_entity_poly.entity_id
_entity_poly.type
_entity_poly.pdbx_seq_one_letter_code
_entity_poly.pdbx_strand_id
1 'polypeptide(L)'
;DGRAMTRPIAGTRWRGATPEEDAQLAEDLLADEKERAEHVMLVDLGRNDLSRVCVAGTVVVERFLEAERFSHITHLVSEVAGQLRPSVTPFDLLRATFPAGTVSGAPKVRAMQIVSELEGHRRGPYAGAVGYALPGRLGEGGTLDTCIAIRTIVLADGVARLQAGAGIVADSDPGAEHEECLNKLAALEAAIDLAEAESCS
;
A
#
# COMPACT_ATOMS: atom_id res chain seq x y z
N ASP A 1 -10.67 19.58 -8.26
CA ASP A 1 -11.48 18.80 -9.22
C ASP A 1 -12.48 17.81 -8.58
N GLY A 2 -12.49 17.64 -7.25
CA GLY A 2 -13.47 16.78 -6.58
C GLY A 2 -13.32 15.29 -6.89
N ARG A 3 -12.14 14.89 -7.37
CA ARG A 3 -11.83 13.52 -7.77
C ARG A 3 -11.02 12.84 -6.67
N ALA A 4 -11.38 11.61 -6.33
CA ALA A 4 -10.64 10.75 -5.42
C ALA A 4 -10.06 9.57 -6.18
N MET A 5 -8.90 9.09 -5.73
CA MET A 5 -8.17 8.01 -6.36
C MET A 5 -7.43 7.18 -5.30
N THR A 6 -7.34 5.88 -5.53
CA THR A 6 -6.45 4.98 -4.79
C THR A 6 -5.71 4.09 -5.77
N ARG A 7 -4.48 3.69 -5.42
CA ARG A 7 -3.63 2.82 -6.23
C ARG A 7 -3.33 1.53 -5.46
N PRO A 8 -4.16 0.48 -5.63
CA PRO A 8 -3.83 -0.85 -5.15
C PRO A 8 -2.55 -1.35 -5.83
N ILE A 9 -1.62 -1.84 -5.02
CA ILE A 9 -0.33 -2.42 -5.44
C ILE A 9 -0.19 -3.76 -4.73
N ALA A 10 0.04 -4.82 -5.50
CA ALA A 10 0.33 -6.16 -4.99
C ALA A 10 1.19 -6.94 -6.00
N GLY A 11 1.70 -8.09 -5.58
CA GLY A 11 2.60 -8.90 -6.37
C GLY A 11 3.93 -8.25 -6.65
N THR A 12 5.01 -9.02 -6.53
CA THR A 12 6.37 -8.49 -6.70
C THR A 12 7.22 -9.47 -7.48
N ARG A 13 7.98 -8.96 -8.44
CA ARG A 13 9.15 -9.64 -9.00
C ARG A 13 10.34 -8.70 -8.99
N TRP A 14 11.55 -9.26 -8.87
CA TRP A 14 12.78 -8.50 -9.10
C TRP A 14 12.86 -8.06 -10.56
N ARG A 15 13.60 -6.99 -10.82
CA ARG A 15 13.95 -6.62 -12.20
C ARG A 15 14.92 -7.64 -12.77
N GLY A 16 14.77 -7.95 -14.06
CA GLY A 16 15.69 -8.82 -14.78
C GLY A 16 17.04 -8.15 -15.02
N ALA A 17 18.10 -8.95 -15.16
CA ALA A 17 19.44 -8.46 -15.51
C ALA A 17 19.52 -8.00 -16.97
N THR A 18 18.64 -8.50 -17.84
CA THR A 18 18.48 -8.06 -19.23
C THR A 18 17.05 -7.60 -19.53
N PRO A 19 16.82 -6.80 -20.59
CA PRO A 19 15.48 -6.42 -21.01
C PRO A 19 14.55 -7.61 -21.31
N GLU A 20 15.10 -8.70 -21.85
CA GLU A 20 14.37 -9.92 -22.16
C GLU A 20 13.95 -10.67 -20.88
N GLU A 21 14.87 -10.83 -19.94
CA GLU A 21 14.57 -11.43 -18.63
C GLU A 21 13.55 -10.57 -17.86
N ASP A 22 13.69 -9.26 -17.90
CA ASP A 22 12.77 -8.33 -17.24
C ASP A 22 11.36 -8.34 -17.83
N ALA A 23 11.25 -8.58 -19.15
CA ALA A 23 9.98 -8.79 -19.80
C ALA A 23 9.35 -10.13 -19.37
N GLN A 24 10.14 -11.21 -19.34
CA GLN A 24 9.67 -12.52 -18.90
C GLN A 24 9.17 -12.49 -17.45
N LEU A 25 9.93 -11.89 -16.53
CA LEU A 25 9.54 -11.79 -15.12
C LEU A 25 8.23 -10.98 -14.94
N ALA A 26 8.02 -9.95 -15.76
CA ALA A 26 6.77 -9.18 -15.75
C ALA A 26 5.59 -9.99 -16.31
N GLU A 27 5.79 -10.77 -17.38
CA GLU A 27 4.78 -11.67 -17.93
C GLU A 27 4.43 -12.79 -16.93
N ASP A 28 5.44 -13.36 -16.26
CA ASP A 28 5.25 -14.37 -15.21
C ASP A 28 4.44 -13.82 -14.04
N LEU A 29 4.71 -12.58 -13.61
CA LEU A 29 3.92 -11.91 -12.56
C LEU A 29 2.47 -11.68 -12.99
N LEU A 30 2.25 -11.29 -14.26
CA LEU A 30 0.91 -11.10 -14.82
C LEU A 30 0.14 -12.41 -15.00
N ALA A 31 0.84 -13.55 -15.10
CA ALA A 31 0.26 -14.87 -15.24
C ALA A 31 0.01 -15.56 -13.88
N ASP A 32 0.69 -15.15 -12.82
CA ASP A 32 0.59 -15.74 -11.47
C ASP A 32 -0.83 -15.62 -10.89
N GLU A 33 -1.53 -16.75 -10.78
CA GLU A 33 -2.92 -16.79 -10.32
C GLU A 33 -3.08 -16.33 -8.87
N LYS A 34 -2.10 -16.59 -8.00
CA LYS A 34 -2.13 -16.17 -6.59
C LYS A 34 -2.05 -14.64 -6.52
N GLU A 35 -1.06 -14.06 -7.18
CA GLU A 35 -0.80 -12.62 -7.15
C GLU A 35 -1.96 -11.82 -7.76
N ARG A 36 -2.53 -12.34 -8.86
CA ARG A 36 -3.72 -11.73 -9.48
C ARG A 36 -4.94 -11.80 -8.57
N ALA A 37 -5.17 -12.92 -7.89
CA ALA A 37 -6.31 -13.07 -6.98
C ALA A 37 -6.20 -12.08 -5.80
N GLU A 38 -5.01 -11.96 -5.21
CA GLU A 38 -4.74 -10.98 -4.16
C GLU A 38 -4.95 -9.54 -4.67
N HIS A 39 -4.42 -9.23 -5.86
CA HIS A 39 -4.55 -7.90 -6.45
C HIS A 39 -6.02 -7.53 -6.73
N VAL A 40 -6.81 -8.45 -7.29
CA VAL A 40 -8.24 -8.24 -7.57
C VAL A 40 -9.00 -7.95 -6.28
N MET A 41 -8.73 -8.71 -5.21
CA MET A 41 -9.33 -8.47 -3.90
C MET A 41 -9.05 -7.03 -3.40
N LEU A 42 -7.81 -6.54 -3.57
CA LEU A 42 -7.43 -5.18 -3.17
C LEU A 42 -8.08 -4.10 -4.04
N VAL A 43 -8.24 -4.35 -5.34
CA VAL A 43 -9.00 -3.47 -6.24
C VAL A 43 -10.45 -3.37 -5.79
N ASP A 44 -11.10 -4.49 -5.48
CA ASP A 44 -12.47 -4.49 -5.00
C ASP A 44 -12.63 -3.81 -3.65
N LEU A 45 -11.65 -3.95 -2.75
CA LEU A 45 -11.65 -3.19 -1.50
C LEU A 45 -11.52 -1.68 -1.75
N GLY A 46 -10.62 -1.26 -2.65
CA GLY A 46 -10.49 0.13 -3.05
C GLY A 46 -11.76 0.70 -3.65
N ARG A 47 -12.47 -0.08 -4.49
CA ARG A 47 -13.80 0.27 -5.01
C ARG A 47 -14.82 0.40 -3.89
N ASN A 48 -14.84 -0.54 -2.94
CA ASN A 48 -15.75 -0.50 -1.79
C ASN A 48 -15.52 0.76 -0.95
N ASP A 49 -14.28 1.08 -0.63
CA ASP A 49 -13.93 2.24 0.19
C ASP A 49 -14.34 3.55 -0.49
N LEU A 50 -13.98 3.74 -1.78
CA LEU A 50 -14.35 4.94 -2.53
C LEU A 50 -15.87 5.05 -2.72
N SER A 51 -16.59 3.94 -2.90
CA SER A 51 -18.06 3.96 -3.07
C SER A 51 -18.80 4.60 -1.88
N ARG A 52 -18.20 4.57 -0.69
CA ARG A 52 -18.79 5.16 0.53
C ARG A 52 -18.82 6.68 0.48
N VAL A 53 -17.94 7.31 -0.31
CA VAL A 53 -17.74 8.77 -0.34
C VAL A 53 -17.91 9.39 -1.73
N CYS A 54 -17.85 8.59 -2.79
CA CYS A 54 -18.09 9.04 -4.16
C CYS A 54 -19.58 9.08 -4.54
N VAL A 55 -19.88 9.77 -5.63
CA VAL A 55 -21.18 9.76 -6.30
C VAL A 55 -21.42 8.37 -6.87
N ALA A 56 -22.61 7.81 -6.65
CA ALA A 56 -22.97 6.49 -7.15
C ALA A 56 -22.77 6.40 -8.67
N GLY A 57 -22.20 5.29 -9.13
CA GLY A 57 -21.90 5.06 -10.55
C GLY A 57 -20.63 5.75 -11.09
N THR A 58 -19.92 6.55 -10.28
CA THR A 58 -18.68 7.22 -10.73
C THR A 58 -17.40 6.48 -10.36
N VAL A 59 -17.46 5.48 -9.47
CA VAL A 59 -16.28 4.70 -9.08
C VAL A 59 -15.95 3.68 -10.17
N VAL A 60 -14.82 3.87 -10.82
CA VAL A 60 -14.33 3.07 -11.95
C VAL A 60 -12.89 2.62 -11.70
N VAL A 61 -12.52 1.50 -12.33
CA VAL A 61 -11.13 1.06 -12.41
C VAL A 61 -10.58 1.60 -13.73
N GLU A 62 -9.65 2.55 -13.66
CA GLU A 62 -9.12 3.23 -14.86
C GLU A 62 -7.89 2.54 -15.42
N ARG A 63 -7.09 1.96 -14.53
CA ARG A 63 -5.96 1.08 -14.86
C ARG A 63 -6.16 -0.22 -14.12
N PHE A 64 -6.02 -1.35 -14.81
CA PHE A 64 -6.28 -2.66 -14.22
C PHE A 64 -5.15 -3.63 -14.52
N LEU A 65 -4.56 -4.16 -13.44
CA LEU A 65 -3.61 -5.27 -13.49
C LEU A 65 -2.44 -5.00 -14.46
N GLU A 66 -1.84 -3.82 -14.34
CA GLU A 66 -0.67 -3.44 -15.14
C GLU A 66 0.61 -3.76 -14.39
N ALA A 67 1.61 -4.33 -15.07
CA ALA A 67 2.94 -4.52 -14.52
C ALA A 67 3.74 -3.21 -14.58
N GLU A 68 3.89 -2.52 -13.45
CA GLU A 68 4.61 -1.25 -13.35
C GLU A 68 6.04 -1.49 -12.82
N ARG A 69 7.03 -1.01 -13.56
CA ARG A 69 8.46 -1.19 -13.25
C ARG A 69 8.97 -0.07 -12.36
N PHE A 70 9.57 -0.45 -11.24
CA PHE A 70 10.35 0.42 -10.35
C PHE A 70 11.85 0.14 -10.53
N SER A 71 12.69 0.82 -9.73
CA SER A 71 14.15 0.72 -9.84
C SER A 71 14.68 -0.70 -9.66
N HIS A 72 14.12 -1.45 -8.69
CA HIS A 72 14.61 -2.80 -8.33
C HIS A 72 13.55 -3.89 -8.46
N ILE A 73 12.28 -3.52 -8.60
CA ILE A 73 11.16 -4.47 -8.62
C ILE A 73 10.09 -4.06 -9.63
N THR A 74 9.22 -5.00 -9.99
CA THR A 74 8.00 -4.79 -10.76
C THR A 74 6.81 -5.19 -9.89
N HIS A 75 5.75 -4.39 -9.91
CA HIS A 75 4.50 -4.66 -9.19
C HIS A 75 3.29 -4.73 -10.12
N LEU A 76 2.25 -5.46 -9.71
CA LEU A 76 0.92 -5.28 -10.27
C LEU A 76 0.31 -4.01 -9.68
N VAL A 77 -0.14 -3.13 -10.56
CA VAL A 77 -0.73 -1.84 -10.19
C VAL A 77 -2.10 -1.71 -10.85
N SER A 78 -3.06 -1.21 -10.08
CA SER A 78 -4.35 -0.75 -10.58
C SER A 78 -4.61 0.66 -10.08
N GLU A 79 -5.52 1.36 -10.75
CA GLU A 79 -5.99 2.67 -10.33
C GLU A 79 -7.51 2.65 -10.24
N VAL A 80 -8.03 2.95 -9.06
CA VAL A 80 -9.47 3.09 -8.82
C VAL A 80 -9.74 4.55 -8.52
N ALA A 81 -10.67 5.15 -9.26
CA ALA A 81 -11.01 6.56 -9.12
C ALA A 81 -12.51 6.79 -9.12
N GLY A 82 -12.94 7.93 -8.59
CA GLY A 82 -14.33 8.36 -8.64
C GLY A 82 -14.54 9.82 -8.28
N GLN A 83 -15.74 10.32 -8.54
CA GLN A 83 -16.12 11.69 -8.20
C GLN A 83 -16.62 11.75 -6.75
N LEU A 84 -15.97 12.54 -5.89
CA LEU A 84 -16.42 12.78 -4.53
C LEU A 84 -17.79 13.46 -4.52
N ARG A 85 -18.63 13.10 -3.54
CA ARG A 85 -19.87 13.84 -3.32
C ARG A 85 -19.55 15.29 -2.88
N PRO A 86 -20.37 16.28 -3.25
CA PRO A 86 -20.08 17.70 -2.96
C PRO A 86 -19.84 18.03 -1.47
N SER A 87 -20.45 17.28 -0.55
CA SER A 87 -20.32 17.49 0.90
C SER A 87 -19.15 16.75 1.55
N VAL A 88 -18.38 15.97 0.80
CA VAL A 88 -17.29 15.15 1.34
C VAL A 88 -16.01 15.96 1.39
N THR A 89 -15.41 16.03 2.57
CA THR A 89 -14.11 16.67 2.77
C THR A 89 -12.97 15.70 2.48
N PRO A 90 -11.73 16.19 2.25
CA PRO A 90 -10.58 15.30 2.14
C PRO A 90 -10.36 14.41 3.37
N PHE A 91 -10.70 14.88 4.58
CA PHE A 91 -10.60 14.06 5.80
C PHE A 91 -11.70 13.00 5.89
N ASP A 92 -12.89 13.24 5.33
CA ASP A 92 -13.91 12.20 5.19
C ASP A 92 -13.47 11.11 4.21
N LEU A 93 -12.81 11.50 3.12
CA LEU A 93 -12.17 10.55 2.19
C LEU A 93 -11.12 9.70 2.93
N LEU A 94 -10.19 10.33 3.64
CA LEU A 94 -9.16 9.61 4.41
C LEU A 94 -9.80 8.63 5.40
N ARG A 95 -10.81 9.07 6.17
CA ARG A 95 -11.52 8.22 7.13
C ARG A 95 -12.23 7.02 6.48
N ALA A 96 -12.72 7.18 5.25
CA ALA A 96 -13.41 6.12 4.52
C ALA A 96 -12.45 5.07 3.94
N THR A 97 -11.25 5.48 3.55
CA THR A 97 -10.24 4.61 2.91
C THR A 97 -9.24 4.03 3.91
N PHE A 98 -9.08 4.66 5.07
CA PHE A 98 -8.08 4.27 6.07
C PHE A 98 -8.52 3.09 6.97
N PRO A 99 -7.59 2.18 7.35
CA PRO A 99 -6.27 1.99 6.76
C PRO A 99 -6.36 1.30 5.39
N ALA A 100 -5.28 1.34 4.62
CA ALA A 100 -5.22 0.70 3.32
C ALA A 100 -5.43 -0.82 3.41
N GLY A 101 -6.05 -1.40 2.38
CA GLY A 101 -6.32 -2.84 2.29
C GLY A 101 -5.08 -3.71 2.37
N THR A 102 -4.01 -3.28 1.69
CA THR A 102 -2.73 -3.98 1.59
C THR A 102 -2.01 -4.18 2.92
N VAL A 103 -2.38 -3.42 3.95
CA VAL A 103 -1.77 -3.49 5.29
C VAL A 103 -2.76 -3.93 6.38
N SER A 104 -4.00 -4.23 6.00
CA SER A 104 -5.04 -4.67 6.92
C SER A 104 -5.61 -6.03 6.54
N GLY A 105 -6.15 -6.17 5.33
CA GLY A 105 -6.77 -7.38 4.79
C GLY A 105 -8.24 -7.21 4.40
N ALA A 106 -8.89 -8.30 3.98
CA ALA A 106 -10.30 -8.32 3.60
C ALA A 106 -11.03 -9.52 4.22
N PRO A 107 -12.24 -9.34 4.82
CA PRO A 107 -12.93 -8.08 5.09
C PRO A 107 -12.19 -7.20 6.12
N LYS A 108 -11.99 -5.91 5.79
CA LYS A 108 -11.11 -4.97 6.52
C LYS A 108 -11.31 -4.95 8.04
N VAL A 109 -12.56 -4.81 8.48
CA VAL A 109 -12.88 -4.73 9.93
C VAL A 109 -12.48 -6.00 10.65
N ARG A 110 -12.77 -7.18 10.08
CA ARG A 110 -12.43 -8.45 10.72
C ARG A 110 -10.93 -8.70 10.70
N ALA A 111 -10.26 -8.36 9.60
CA ALA A 111 -8.81 -8.49 9.48
C ALA A 111 -8.08 -7.63 10.52
N MET A 112 -8.51 -6.37 10.71
CA MET A 112 -7.95 -5.49 11.76
C MET A 112 -8.15 -6.03 13.19
N GLN A 113 -9.28 -6.67 13.47
CA GLN A 113 -9.52 -7.31 14.77
C GLN A 113 -8.55 -8.46 15.01
N ILE A 114 -8.39 -9.35 14.04
CA ILE A 114 -7.45 -10.49 14.11
C ILE A 114 -6.02 -9.98 14.29
N VAL A 115 -5.61 -8.98 13.50
CA VAL A 115 -4.29 -8.34 13.63
C VAL A 115 -4.10 -7.78 15.05
N SER A 116 -5.09 -7.06 15.59
CA SER A 116 -5.01 -6.52 16.94
C SER A 116 -4.96 -7.59 18.03
N GLU A 117 -5.68 -8.70 17.86
CA GLU A 117 -5.67 -9.86 18.77
C GLU A 117 -4.31 -10.56 18.77
N LEU A 118 -3.69 -10.70 17.58
CA LEU A 118 -2.42 -11.42 17.42
C LEU A 118 -1.19 -10.57 17.77
N GLU A 119 -1.15 -9.29 17.38
CA GLU A 119 0.00 -8.42 17.64
C GLU A 119 0.08 -7.98 19.12
N GLY A 120 -1.06 -7.81 19.79
CA GLY A 120 -1.10 -7.43 21.21
C GLY A 120 -0.58 -6.03 21.54
N HIS A 121 -0.19 -5.23 20.55
CA HIS A 121 0.24 -3.85 20.71
C HIS A 121 -0.31 -2.95 19.60
N ARG A 122 -0.19 -1.63 19.78
CA ARG A 122 -0.55 -0.66 18.73
C ARG A 122 0.58 -0.56 17.70
N ARG A 123 0.23 -0.50 16.42
CA ARG A 123 1.19 -0.32 15.31
C ARG A 123 1.84 1.09 15.26
N GLY A 124 1.24 2.07 15.93
CA GLY A 124 1.74 3.45 15.87
C GLY A 124 1.68 3.97 14.43
N PRO A 125 2.76 4.59 13.90
CA PRO A 125 2.81 5.04 12.51
C PRO A 125 2.76 3.92 11.47
N TYR A 126 3.21 2.70 11.78
CA TYR A 126 3.25 1.61 10.81
C TYR A 126 1.84 1.28 10.28
N ALA A 127 1.74 1.05 8.96
CA ALA A 127 0.47 0.86 8.25
C ALA A 127 -0.50 2.06 8.33
N GLY A 128 -0.02 3.19 8.85
CA GLY A 128 -0.71 4.48 8.85
C GLY A 128 -0.62 5.19 7.50
N ALA A 129 -0.87 6.51 7.53
CA ALA A 129 -0.80 7.37 6.36
C ALA A 129 0.07 8.59 6.67
N VAL A 130 0.97 8.93 5.76
CA VAL A 130 1.81 10.13 5.82
C VAL A 130 1.53 10.94 4.56
N GLY A 131 1.35 12.25 4.70
CA GLY A 131 0.96 13.08 3.57
C GLY A 131 0.70 14.52 3.96
N TYR A 132 0.04 15.24 3.08
CA TYR A 132 -0.28 16.65 3.26
C TYR A 132 -1.72 16.95 2.82
N ALA A 133 -2.31 17.96 3.45
CA ALA A 133 -3.59 18.52 3.05
C ALA A 133 -3.43 20.02 2.79
N LEU A 134 -3.80 20.47 1.60
CA LEU A 134 -3.81 21.88 1.24
C LEU A 134 -5.26 22.40 1.21
N PRO A 135 -5.54 23.57 1.82
CA PRO A 135 -6.87 24.17 1.76
C PRO A 135 -7.20 24.58 0.32
N GLY A 136 -8.45 24.36 -0.07
CA GLY A 136 -8.99 24.86 -1.34
C GLY A 136 -9.34 26.35 -1.25
N ARG A 137 -9.56 26.99 -2.40
CA ARG A 137 -10.14 28.34 -2.45
C ARG A 137 -11.64 28.31 -2.11
N LEU A 138 -12.24 29.48 -1.89
CA LEU A 138 -13.68 29.58 -1.64
C LEU A 138 -14.46 28.97 -2.83
N GLY A 139 -15.23 27.90 -2.58
CA GLY A 139 -15.96 27.17 -3.62
C GLY A 139 -15.17 26.05 -4.32
N GLU A 140 -13.91 25.83 -3.95
CA GLU A 140 -13.07 24.73 -4.45
C GLU A 140 -12.75 23.75 -3.30
N GLY A 141 -12.74 22.45 -3.61
CA GLY A 141 -12.27 21.43 -2.66
C GLY A 141 -10.76 21.54 -2.41
N GLY A 142 -10.31 21.18 -1.21
CA GLY A 142 -8.89 21.06 -0.89
C GLY A 142 -8.24 19.82 -1.53
N THR A 143 -6.91 19.79 -1.52
CA THR A 143 -6.11 18.65 -2.00
C THR A 143 -5.61 17.85 -0.80
N LEU A 144 -5.72 16.53 -0.87
CA LEU A 144 -5.07 15.60 0.06
C LEU A 144 -4.28 14.60 -0.78
N ASP A 145 -3.02 14.42 -0.41
CA ASP A 145 -2.19 13.34 -0.94
C ASP A 145 -1.52 12.62 0.23
N THR A 146 -1.54 11.31 0.20
CA THR A 146 -1.02 10.44 1.27
C THR A 146 -0.42 9.17 0.70
N CYS A 147 0.70 8.75 1.25
CA CYS A 147 1.24 7.41 1.08
C CYS A 147 0.98 6.56 2.34
N ILE A 148 1.05 5.24 2.17
CA ILE A 148 0.98 4.31 3.29
C ILE A 148 2.33 4.33 4.03
N ALA A 149 2.30 4.43 5.35
CA ALA A 149 3.50 4.43 6.19
C ALA A 149 4.06 3.00 6.36
N ILE A 150 4.65 2.50 5.29
CA ILE A 150 5.44 1.26 5.21
C ILE A 150 6.87 1.61 4.79
N ARG A 151 7.82 0.69 4.98
CA ARG A 151 9.25 0.94 4.70
C ARG A 151 9.73 2.24 5.37
N THR A 152 9.30 2.47 6.61
CA THR A 152 9.52 3.70 7.38
C THR A 152 10.26 3.36 8.66
N ILE A 153 11.26 4.16 9.00
CA ILE A 153 11.99 4.07 10.28
C ILE A 153 11.36 5.06 11.26
N VAL A 154 10.90 4.57 12.41
CA VAL A 154 10.39 5.44 13.48
C VAL A 154 11.46 5.57 14.57
N LEU A 155 12.10 6.73 14.63
CA LEU A 155 13.10 7.07 15.64
C LEU A 155 12.43 7.77 16.83
N ALA A 156 12.55 7.18 18.02
CA ALA A 156 12.12 7.80 19.26
C ALA A 156 12.98 7.30 20.43
N ASP A 157 13.36 8.19 21.33
CA ASP A 157 14.14 7.87 22.55
C ASP A 157 15.45 7.12 22.26
N GLY A 158 16.12 7.47 21.16
CA GLY A 158 17.35 6.80 20.72
C GLY A 158 17.15 5.39 20.15
N VAL A 159 15.91 4.96 19.91
CA VAL A 159 15.58 3.64 19.36
C VAL A 159 14.97 3.78 17.97
N ALA A 160 15.57 3.10 17.00
CA ALA A 160 15.01 2.90 15.67
C ALA A 160 14.03 1.71 15.68
N ARG A 161 12.76 1.95 15.40
CA ARG A 161 11.74 0.91 15.26
C ARG A 161 11.47 0.66 13.78
N LEU A 162 11.70 -0.58 13.35
CA LEU A 162 11.43 -1.08 12.02
C LEU A 162 10.26 -2.07 12.10
N GLN A 163 9.30 -1.95 11.19
CA GLN A 163 8.17 -2.89 11.14
C GLN A 163 7.85 -3.25 9.69
N ALA A 164 7.63 -4.54 9.47
CA ALA A 164 7.21 -5.12 8.21
C ALA A 164 6.16 -6.21 8.47
N GLY A 165 5.46 -6.60 7.40
CA GLY A 165 4.42 -7.61 7.43
C GLY A 165 4.21 -8.19 6.04
N ALA A 166 3.54 -9.32 5.98
CA ALA A 166 3.16 -10.03 4.76
C ALA A 166 1.65 -10.28 4.72
N GLY A 167 1.11 -10.38 3.51
CA GLY A 167 -0.30 -10.71 3.29
C GLY A 167 -0.51 -12.21 3.46
N ILE A 168 -1.39 -12.62 4.37
CA ILE A 168 -1.65 -14.05 4.62
C ILE A 168 -2.91 -14.47 3.87
N VAL A 169 -2.75 -15.44 2.96
CA VAL A 169 -3.84 -16.11 2.25
C VAL A 169 -3.91 -17.59 2.62
N ALA A 170 -4.93 -18.31 2.15
CA ALA A 170 -5.17 -19.71 2.52
C ALA A 170 -3.98 -20.63 2.20
N ASP A 171 -3.28 -20.35 1.10
CA ASP A 171 -2.14 -21.14 0.61
C ASP A 171 -0.78 -20.52 0.96
N SER A 172 -0.73 -19.58 1.92
CA SER A 172 0.52 -18.99 2.39
C SER A 172 1.39 -20.00 3.14
N ASP A 173 2.70 -19.99 2.85
CA ASP A 173 3.70 -20.78 3.59
C ASP A 173 4.33 -19.91 4.70
N PRO A 174 4.22 -20.29 6.00
CA PRO A 174 4.70 -19.46 7.09
C PRO A 174 6.20 -19.10 7.02
N GLY A 175 7.04 -19.98 6.47
CA GLY A 175 8.47 -19.72 6.30
C GLY A 175 8.71 -18.65 5.25
N ALA A 176 8.10 -18.79 4.08
CA ALA A 176 8.18 -17.83 2.99
C ALA A 176 7.65 -16.44 3.39
N GLU A 177 6.51 -16.37 4.09
CA GLU A 177 5.95 -15.08 4.54
C GLU A 177 6.83 -14.39 5.60
N HIS A 178 7.52 -15.18 6.45
CA HIS A 178 8.50 -14.64 7.39
C HIS A 178 9.74 -14.10 6.67
N GLU A 179 10.28 -14.85 5.71
CA GLU A 179 11.40 -14.39 4.87
C GLU A 179 11.05 -13.12 4.09
N GLU A 180 9.82 -13.00 3.58
CA GLU A 180 9.34 -11.78 2.94
C GLU A 180 9.39 -10.58 3.89
N CYS A 181 8.99 -10.75 5.15
CA CYS A 181 9.07 -9.69 6.15
C CYS A 181 10.53 -9.27 6.41
N LEU A 182 11.46 -10.22 6.52
CA LEU A 182 12.88 -9.94 6.70
C LEU A 182 13.46 -9.20 5.49
N ASN A 183 13.15 -9.65 4.28
CA ASN A 183 13.55 -8.98 3.03
C ASN A 183 13.00 -7.54 2.96
N LYS A 184 11.80 -7.30 3.50
CA LYS A 184 11.22 -5.95 3.60
C LYS A 184 11.98 -5.06 4.59
N LEU A 185 12.53 -5.64 5.66
CA LEU A 185 13.31 -4.93 6.68
C LEU A 185 14.74 -4.66 6.25
N ALA A 186 15.37 -5.58 5.52
CA ALA A 186 16.78 -5.51 5.12
C ALA A 186 17.17 -4.18 4.44
N ALA A 187 16.27 -3.61 3.63
CA ALA A 187 16.52 -2.30 2.99
C ALA A 187 16.57 -1.13 3.99
N LEU A 188 15.83 -1.21 5.10
CA LEU A 188 15.85 -0.20 6.17
C LEU A 188 17.07 -0.37 7.07
N GLU A 189 17.45 -1.62 7.37
CA GLU A 189 18.66 -1.94 8.12
C GLU A 189 19.90 -1.43 7.39
N ALA A 190 20.03 -1.71 6.09
CA ALA A 190 21.13 -1.21 5.27
C ALA A 190 21.21 0.34 5.23
N ALA A 191 20.06 1.01 5.28
CA ALA A 191 20.01 2.48 5.32
C ALA A 191 20.52 3.03 6.67
N ILE A 192 20.25 2.34 7.78
CA ILE A 192 20.80 2.68 9.10
C ILE A 192 22.31 2.47 9.11
N ASP A 193 22.77 1.29 8.68
CA ASP A 193 24.20 0.94 8.66
C ASP A 193 25.02 1.96 7.85
N LEU A 194 24.50 2.39 6.69
CA LEU A 194 25.14 3.40 5.86
C LEU A 194 25.23 4.76 6.57
N ALA A 195 24.15 5.20 7.21
CA ALA A 195 24.11 6.48 7.92
C ALA A 195 25.04 6.50 9.17
N GLU A 196 25.16 5.37 9.87
CA GLU A 196 26.08 5.23 10.99
C GLU A 196 27.56 5.20 10.54
N ALA A 197 27.85 4.55 9.40
CA ALA A 197 29.19 4.52 8.82
C ALA A 197 29.68 5.92 8.41
N GLU A 198 28.82 6.72 7.77
CA GLU A 198 29.13 8.12 7.42
C GLU A 198 29.32 9.03 8.64
N SER A 199 28.69 8.70 9.77
CA SER A 199 28.82 9.47 11.02
C SER A 199 30.15 9.22 11.75
N CYS A 200 30.86 8.14 11.40
CA CYS A 200 32.16 7.77 11.97
C CYS A 200 33.38 8.21 11.12
N SER A 201 33.15 8.80 9.94
CA SER A 201 34.19 9.35 9.05
C SER A 201 34.33 10.86 9.18
#